data_AF-A0A174B0T6-F1
#
_entry.id   AF-A0A174B0T6-F1
#
_cell.length_a   1.000
_cell.length_b   1.000
_cell.length_c   1.000
_cell.angle_alpha   90.00
_cell.angle_beta   90.00
_cell.angle_gamma   90.00
#
_symmetry.space_group_name_H-M   'P 1'
#
loop_
_entity.id
_entity.type
_entity.pdbx_description
1 polymer ?
#
loop_
_entity_poly.entity_id
_entity_poly.type
_entity_poly.pdbx_seq_one_letter_code
_entity_poly.pdbx_strand_id
1 'polypeptide(L)'
;MRLIDADKLILHLNDYALQESPSDVESAGDRKVSRAVYKAITDCIRAVDEQPTAFDLDKVVEQLKTKKTRTAALQKASEYFEGETDAFEVAIKIVKGGGVE
;
A
#
# COMPACT_ATOMS: atom_id res chain seq x y z
N MET A 1 -12.41 -5.08 1.59
CA MET A 1 -11.64 -3.89 2.00
C MET A 1 -11.04 -3.29 0.73
N ARG A 2 -11.09 -1.97 0.53
CA ARG A 2 -10.44 -1.33 -0.64
C ARG A 2 -8.97 -1.09 -0.26
N LEU A 3 -8.02 -1.59 -1.06
CA LEU A 3 -6.61 -1.24 -0.90
C LEU A 3 -6.41 0.15 -1.51
N ILE A 4 -5.88 1.07 -0.69
CA ILE A 4 -5.60 2.44 -1.11
C ILE A 4 -4.09 2.54 -1.22
N ASP A 5 -3.63 3.09 -2.33
CA ASP A 5 -2.24 3.51 -2.48
C ASP A 5 -1.98 4.69 -1.54
N ALA A 6 -1.23 4.45 -0.46
CA ALA A 6 -0.96 5.42 0.58
C ALA A 6 -0.16 6.61 0.04
N ASP A 7 0.80 6.36 -0.83
CA ASP A 7 1.64 7.40 -1.44
C ASP A 7 0.79 8.34 -2.30
N LYS A 8 -0.12 7.78 -3.10
CA LYS A 8 -1.05 8.57 -3.91
C LYS A 8 -2.04 9.36 -3.05
N LEU A 9 -2.51 8.78 -1.96
CA LEU A 9 -3.37 9.50 -1.00
C LEU A 9 -2.61 10.67 -0.36
N ILE A 10 -1.38 10.44 0.10
CA ILE A 10 -0.52 11.46 0.71
C ILE A 10 -0.24 12.58 -0.30
N LEU A 11 0.02 12.26 -1.57
CA LEU A 11 0.18 13.25 -2.63
C LEU A 11 -1.05 14.15 -2.74
N HIS A 12 -2.25 13.56 -2.84
CA HIS A 12 -3.50 14.33 -2.92
C HIS A 12 -3.75 15.19 -1.67
N LEU A 13 -3.43 14.68 -0.47
CA LEU A 13 -3.56 15.44 0.77
C LEU A 13 -2.56 16.62 0.83
N ASN A 14 -1.33 16.43 0.34
CA ASN A 14 -0.34 17.50 0.25
C ASN A 14 -0.79 18.63 -0.69
N ASP A 15 -1.38 18.30 -1.84
CA ASP A 15 -1.93 19.30 -2.76
C ASP A 15 -3.02 20.14 -2.06
N TYR A 16 -3.91 19.49 -1.30
CA TYR A 16 -4.91 20.17 -0.48
C TYR A 16 -4.29 21.03 0.63
N ALA A 17 -3.27 20.52 1.32
CA ALA A 17 -2.57 21.28 2.35
C ALA A 17 -1.94 22.56 1.78
N LEU A 18 -1.36 22.50 0.58
CA LEU A 18 -0.77 23.68 -0.08
C LEU A 18 -1.84 24.72 -0.44
N GLN A 19 -3.02 24.30 -0.86
CA GLN A 19 -4.15 25.21 -1.16
C GLN A 19 -4.66 25.93 0.09
N GLU A 20 -4.73 25.23 1.22
CA GLU A 20 -5.23 25.74 2.50
C GLU A 20 -4.13 26.37 3.37
N SER A 21 -2.93 26.56 2.81
CA SER A 21 -1.80 27.12 3.54
C SER A 21 -2.07 28.57 3.94
N PRO A 22 -1.88 28.94 5.22
CA PRO A 22 -2.15 30.30 5.70
C PRO A 22 -1.32 31.33 4.93
N SER A 23 -1.96 32.38 4.45
CA SER A 23 -1.32 33.41 3.64
C SER A 23 -1.17 34.73 4.39
N ASP A 24 -0.10 35.46 4.08
CA ASP A 24 0.19 36.73 4.73
C ASP A 24 -0.75 37.87 4.33
N VAL A 25 -1.53 37.69 3.27
CA VAL A 25 -2.54 38.66 2.81
C VAL A 25 -3.94 38.42 3.38
N GLU A 26 -4.16 37.34 4.13
CA GLU A 26 -5.46 37.01 4.75
C GLU A 26 -5.77 37.89 5.96
N SER A 27 -7.06 38.07 6.24
CA SER A 27 -7.51 38.66 7.50
C SER A 27 -7.11 37.78 8.69
N ALA A 28 -6.99 38.36 9.89
CA ALA A 28 -6.62 37.58 11.09
C ALA A 28 -7.63 36.46 11.42
N GLY A 29 -8.91 36.66 11.07
CA GLY A 29 -9.96 35.65 11.21
C GLY A 29 -9.76 34.50 10.25
N ASP A 30 -9.59 34.81 8.96
CA ASP A 30 -9.44 33.81 7.89
C ASP A 30 -8.14 33.02 8.08
N ARG A 31 -7.03 33.70 8.40
CA ARG A 31 -5.73 33.06 8.68
C ARG A 31 -5.80 32.04 9.82
N LYS A 32 -6.66 32.27 10.83
CA LYS A 32 -6.88 31.33 11.93
C LYS A 32 -7.59 30.06 11.44
N VAL A 33 -8.54 30.20 10.52
CA VAL A 33 -9.24 29.08 9.88
C VAL A 33 -8.27 28.31 8.99
N SER A 34 -7.57 28.96 8.07
CA SER A 34 -6.58 28.32 7.18
C SER A 34 -5.55 27.54 7.98
N ARG A 35 -5.04 28.09 9.10
CA ARG A 35 -4.10 27.39 9.98
C ARG A 35 -4.69 26.13 10.61
N ALA A 36 -5.95 26.18 11.04
CA ALA A 36 -6.62 25.02 11.63
C ALA A 36 -6.84 23.92 10.58
N VAL A 37 -7.23 24.29 9.36
CA VAL A 37 -7.44 23.36 8.24
C VAL A 37 -6.12 22.73 7.81
N TYR A 38 -5.08 23.53 7.55
CA TYR A 38 -3.75 23.06 7.21
C TYR A 38 -3.20 22.07 8.25
N LYS A 39 -3.36 22.40 9.53
CA LYS A 39 -2.93 21.53 10.62
C LYS A 39 -3.68 20.20 10.62
N ALA A 40 -5.00 20.23 10.44
CA ALA A 40 -5.81 19.01 10.38
C ALA A 40 -5.38 18.09 9.23
N ILE A 41 -5.14 18.64 8.04
CA ILE A 41 -4.66 17.87 6.88
C ILE A 41 -3.28 17.27 7.16
N THR A 42 -2.36 18.05 7.73
CA THR A 42 -1.02 17.57 8.09
C THR A 42 -1.08 16.44 9.14
N ASP A 43 -1.95 16.58 10.14
CA ASP A 43 -2.18 15.54 11.15
C ASP A 43 -2.75 14.26 10.50
N CYS A 44 -3.62 14.37 9.48
CA CYS A 44 -4.10 13.23 8.71
C CYS A 44 -2.99 12.55 7.89
N ILE A 45 -2.11 13.32 7.23
CA ILE A 45 -0.97 12.77 6.49
C ILE A 45 -0.10 11.94 7.43
N ARG A 46 0.24 12.48 8.60
CA ARG A 46 1.01 11.74 9.62
C ARG A 46 0.31 10.47 10.05
N ALA A 47 -1.00 10.52 10.25
CA ALA A 47 -1.77 9.33 10.64
C ALA A 47 -1.72 8.23 9.56
N VAL A 48 -1.67 8.59 8.27
CA VAL A 48 -1.50 7.65 7.15
C VAL A 48 -0.10 7.05 7.14
N ASP A 49 0.95 7.87 7.28
CA ASP A 49 2.35 7.43 7.32
C ASP A 49 2.64 6.48 8.50
N GLU A 50 1.99 6.70 9.64
CA GLU A 50 2.14 5.88 10.84
C GLU A 50 1.33 4.57 10.78
N GLN A 51 0.40 4.42 9.82
CA GLN A 51 -0.33 3.16 9.69
C GLN A 51 0.61 2.03 9.27
N PRO A 52 0.53 0.85 9.90
CA PRO A 52 1.23 -0.32 9.39
C PRO A 52 0.68 -0.65 8.01
N THR A 53 1.57 -1.06 7.11
CA THR A 53 1.19 -1.54 5.79
C THR A 53 0.25 -2.73 5.93
N ALA A 54 -0.98 -2.61 5.44
CA ALA A 54 -1.98 -3.67 5.54
C ALA A 54 -1.58 -4.96 4.78
N PHE A 55 -0.62 -4.83 3.86
CA PHE A 55 -0.13 -5.91 3.02
C PHE A 55 1.39 -5.98 3.04
N ASP A 56 1.93 -7.02 3.65
CA ASP A 56 3.37 -7.32 3.69
C ASP A 56 3.73 -8.22 2.51
N LEU A 57 4.25 -7.59 1.45
CA LEU A 57 4.65 -8.26 0.22
C LEU A 57 5.65 -9.39 0.46
N ASP A 58 6.65 -9.14 1.31
CA ASP A 58 7.70 -10.11 1.60
C ASP A 58 7.13 -11.33 2.31
N LYS A 59 6.26 -11.11 3.29
CA LYS A 59 5.58 -12.20 4.01
C LYS A 59 4.68 -13.03 3.10
N VAL A 60 3.98 -12.40 2.15
CA VAL A 60 3.16 -13.13 1.16
C VAL A 60 4.04 -13.96 0.23
N VAL A 61 5.15 -13.38 -0.26
CA VAL A 61 6.10 -14.10 -1.12
C VAL A 61 6.73 -15.29 -0.37
N GLU A 62 7.10 -15.15 0.90
CA GLU A 62 7.64 -16.24 1.72
C GLU A 62 6.62 -17.37 1.94
N GLN A 63 5.34 -17.04 2.18
CA GLN A 63 4.28 -18.04 2.26
C GLN A 63 4.11 -18.81 0.95
N LEU A 64 4.18 -18.11 -0.19
CA LEU A 64 4.08 -18.73 -1.51
C LEU A 64 5.27 -19.65 -1.82
N LYS A 65 6.51 -19.23 -1.51
CA LYS A 65 7.70 -20.08 -1.67
C LYS A 65 7.65 -21.34 -0.80
N THR A 66 7.19 -21.20 0.44
CA THR A 66 7.04 -22.33 1.36
C THR A 66 6.04 -23.35 0.82
N LYS A 67 4.88 -22.87 0.34
CA LYS A 67 3.86 -23.71 -0.29
C LYS A 67 4.38 -24.39 -1.57
N LYS A 68 5.06 -23.63 -2.45
CA LYS A 68 5.72 -24.16 -3.64
C LYS A 68 6.66 -25.33 -3.32
N THR A 69 7.50 -25.18 -2.29
CA THR A 69 8.47 -26.21 -1.90
C THR A 69 7.78 -27.49 -1.42
N ARG A 70 6.69 -27.34 -0.63
CA ARG A 70 5.88 -28.48 -0.18
C ARG A 70 5.18 -29.18 -1.35
N THR A 71 4.63 -28.41 -2.28
CA THR A 71 4.00 -28.95 -3.50
C THR A 71 5.00 -29.68 -4.38
N ALA A 72 6.19 -29.11 -4.59
CA ALA A 72 7.26 -29.78 -5.36
C ALA A 72 7.68 -31.13 -4.74
N ALA A 73 7.66 -31.25 -3.41
CA ALA A 73 7.93 -32.51 -2.73
C ALA A 73 6.82 -33.55 -2.94
N LEU A 74 5.55 -33.11 -2.99
CA LEU A 74 4.39 -33.98 -3.24
C LEU A 74 4.27 -34.39 -4.71
N GLN A 75 4.64 -33.51 -5.64
CA GLN A 75 4.66 -33.79 -7.08
C GLN A 75 5.70 -34.84 -7.46
N LYS A 76 6.83 -34.89 -6.75
CA LYS A 76 7.78 -36.01 -6.86
C LYS A 76 7.17 -37.36 -6.45
N ALA A 77 6.09 -37.35 -5.67
CA ALA A 77 5.40 -38.56 -5.23
C ALA A 77 4.21 -38.94 -6.14
N SER A 78 3.75 -38.05 -7.02
CA SER A 78 2.63 -38.30 -7.94
C SER A 78 2.57 -37.30 -9.10
N GLU A 79 2.44 -37.80 -10.33
CA GLU A 79 2.22 -37.02 -11.56
C GLU A 79 0.91 -36.18 -11.53
N TYR A 80 -0.01 -36.50 -10.62
CA TYR A 80 -1.26 -35.74 -10.42
C TYR A 80 -1.03 -34.24 -10.14
N PHE A 81 0.14 -33.88 -9.61
CA PHE A 81 0.48 -32.50 -9.25
C PHE A 81 1.28 -31.76 -10.34
N GLU A 82 1.36 -32.28 -11.56
CA GLU A 82 2.01 -31.58 -12.67
C GLU A 82 1.44 -30.16 -12.89
N GLY A 83 2.34 -29.17 -12.95
CA GLY A 83 2.00 -27.76 -13.18
C GLY A 83 1.64 -26.94 -11.94
N GLU A 84 1.45 -27.56 -10.77
CA GLU A 84 1.09 -26.82 -9.55
C GLU A 84 2.26 -25.95 -9.02
N THR A 85 3.51 -26.39 -9.21
CA THR A 85 4.69 -25.56 -8.92
C THR A 85 4.80 -24.32 -9.79
N ASP A 86 4.35 -24.42 -11.04
CA ASP A 86 4.43 -23.33 -12.01
C ASP A 86 3.38 -22.26 -11.69
N ALA A 87 2.20 -22.68 -11.22
CA ALA A 87 1.18 -21.77 -10.71
C ALA A 87 1.69 -20.91 -9.54
N PHE A 88 2.49 -21.48 -8.62
CA PHE A 88 3.11 -20.71 -7.55
C PHE A 88 4.18 -19.74 -8.06
N GLU A 89 4.94 -20.08 -9.11
CA GLU A 89 5.88 -19.13 -9.72
C GLU A 89 5.17 -17.93 -10.34
N VAL A 90 4.07 -18.19 -11.06
CA VAL A 90 3.23 -17.13 -11.65
C VAL A 90 2.64 -16.25 -10.54
N ALA A 91 2.10 -16.86 -9.48
CA ALA A 91 1.56 -16.12 -8.33
C ALA A 91 2.63 -15.22 -7.67
N ILE A 92 3.85 -15.71 -7.49
CA ILE A 92 4.95 -14.90 -6.94
C ILE A 92 5.30 -13.73 -7.85
N LYS A 93 5.31 -13.93 -9.17
CA LYS A 93 5.57 -12.85 -10.14
C LYS A 93 4.48 -11.78 -10.10
N ILE A 94 3.20 -12.20 -10.06
CA ILE A 94 2.05 -11.29 -9.95
C ILE A 94 2.15 -10.45 -8.67
N VAL A 95 2.39 -11.09 -7.52
CA VAL A 95 2.50 -10.38 -6.22
C VAL A 95 3.65 -9.38 -6.23
N LYS A 96 4.82 -9.76 -6.77
CA LYS A 96 5.98 -8.86 -6.89
C LYS A 96 5.73 -7.71 -7.87
N GLY A 97 4.94 -7.95 -8.92
CA GLY A 97 4.52 -6.93 -9.88
C GLY A 97 3.37 -6.06 -9.39
N GLY A 98 2.90 -6.23 -8.14
CA GLY A 98 1.78 -5.46 -7.59
C GLY A 98 0.41 -5.79 -8.20
N GLY A 99 0.32 -6.83 -9.05
CA GLY A 99 -0.91 -7.23 -9.71
C GLY A 99 -1.48 -6.19 -10.69
N VAL A 100 -0.63 -5.33 -11.27
CA VAL A 100 -1.04 -4.22 -12.15
C VAL A 100 -0.99 -4.58 -13.65
N GLU A 101 -1.10 -5.87 -13.99
CA GLU A 101 -1.32 -6.32 -15.37
C GLU A 101 -2.77 -6.09 -15.83
#